data_AF-A0AAD2M9K6-F1
#
_entry.id   AF-A0AAD2M9K6-F1
#
_cell.length_a   1.000
_cell.length_b   1.000
_cell.length_c   1.000
_cell.angle_alpha   90.00
_cell.angle_beta   90.00
_cell.angle_gamma   90.00
#
_symmetry.space_group_name_H-M   'P 1'
#
loop_
_entity.id
_entity.type
_entity.pdbx_description
1 polymer ?
#
loop_
_entity_poly.entity_id
_entity_poly.type
_entity_poly.pdbx_seq_one_letter_code
_entity_poly.pdbx_strand_id
1 'polypeptide(L)'
;MNKKGILWWVLFVAIIILVPFLIGIGLNCFNLNFIAGTNEAWLGFLGGYLGAIVSIIGALFLFREQTKKDKKEIDRTLKEQTKLTATFAYYEYLLTENKLLQDIIQEIATDMFQYYKLAIEILNDPSTPNTERKSSMNQIHSNLIINFNKIKAITSVVYGKRMNDLHCLLFACYQEWVKKLTDGKIPTENEFNTEYKRIIRITNKMRTKLVNESLDIVTKMKEKMD
;
A
#
# COMPACT_ATOMS: atom_id res chain seq x y z
N MET A 1 12.10 40.95 9.94
CA MET A 1 11.35 41.57 11.06
C MET A 1 10.89 42.95 10.61
N ASN A 2 9.58 43.21 10.58
CA ASN A 2 9.02 44.43 9.97
C ASN A 2 9.34 45.66 10.86
N LYS A 3 9.89 46.76 10.30
CA LYS A 3 10.33 47.94 11.08
C LYS A 3 9.23 48.52 11.99
N LYS A 4 7.97 48.38 11.57
CA LYS A 4 6.79 48.78 12.35
C LYS A 4 6.56 47.93 13.61
N GLY A 5 6.91 46.65 13.57
CA GLY A 5 6.77 45.73 14.72
C GLY A 5 7.81 45.99 15.81
N ILE A 6 9.02 46.39 15.40
CA ILE A 6 10.09 46.77 16.34
C ILE A 6 9.71 48.05 17.10
N LEU A 7 9.19 49.06 16.39
CA LEU A 7 8.73 50.32 16.99
C LEU A 7 7.62 50.09 18.04
N TRP A 8 6.65 49.23 17.73
CA TRP A 8 5.58 48.86 18.66
C TRP A 8 6.09 48.12 19.90
N TRP A 9 7.10 47.25 19.73
CA TRP A 9 7.71 46.54 20.85
C TRP A 9 8.47 47.48 21.78
N VAL A 10 9.23 48.42 21.21
CA VAL A 10 9.95 49.45 21.97
C VAL A 10 8.96 50.34 22.74
N LEU A 11 7.85 50.75 22.11
CA LEU A 11 6.80 51.53 22.76
C LEU A 11 6.14 50.77 23.92
N PHE A 12 5.87 49.47 23.74
CA PHE A 12 5.29 48.61 24.77
C PHE A 12 6.21 48.47 25.99
N VAL A 13 7.51 48.23 25.77
CA VAL A 13 8.51 48.16 26.85
C VAL A 13 8.65 49.51 27.55
N ALA A 14 8.66 50.61 26.77
CA ALA A 14 8.72 51.95 27.33
C ALA A 14 7.53 52.23 28.26
N ILE A 15 6.30 51.85 27.86
CA ILE A 15 5.09 52.02 28.70
C ILE A 15 5.18 51.19 29.99
N ILE A 16 5.67 49.95 29.92
CA ILE A 16 5.83 49.08 31.11
C ILE A 16 6.78 49.70 32.15
N ILE A 17 7.81 50.42 31.71
CA ILE A 17 8.78 51.07 32.58
C ILE A 17 8.29 52.44 33.04
N LEU A 18 7.70 53.22 32.13
CA LEU A 18 7.24 54.59 32.38
C LEU A 18 6.03 54.64 33.33
N VAL A 19 5.08 53.71 33.22
CA VAL A 19 3.85 53.77 34.02
C VAL A 19 4.11 53.60 35.52
N PRO A 20 4.85 52.59 35.99
CA PRO A 20 5.21 52.48 37.41
C PRO A 20 6.06 53.66 37.90
N PHE A 21 6.96 54.16 37.04
CA PHE A 21 7.82 55.29 37.37
C PHE A 21 7.02 56.60 37.56
N LEU A 22 6.11 56.90 36.64
CA LEU A 22 5.24 58.08 36.72
C LEU A 22 4.27 58.00 37.89
N ILE A 23 3.74 56.80 38.20
CA ILE A 23 2.89 56.57 39.37
C ILE A 23 3.68 56.75 40.66
N GLY A 24 4.92 56.24 40.73
CA GLY A 24 5.81 56.45 41.87
C GLY A 24 6.13 57.94 42.12
N ILE A 25 6.36 58.71 41.06
CA ILE A 25 6.53 60.17 41.17
C ILE A 25 5.23 60.84 41.63
N GLY A 26 4.08 60.46 41.05
CA GLY A 26 2.78 61.02 41.39
C GLY A 26 2.39 60.80 42.85
N LEU A 27 2.61 59.59 43.37
CA LEU A 27 2.36 59.23 44.77
C LEU A 27 3.30 59.95 45.77
N ASN A 28 4.48 60.39 45.32
CA ASN A 28 5.44 61.11 46.16
C ASN A 28 5.21 62.65 46.10
N CYS A 29 4.79 63.19 44.96
CA CYS A 29 4.49 64.62 44.80
C CYS A 29 3.13 65.02 45.35
N PHE A 30 2.12 64.16 45.23
CA PHE A 30 0.78 64.42 45.75
C PHE A 30 0.59 63.55 47.00
N ASN A 31 0.59 64.17 48.18
CA ASN A 31 0.40 63.47 49.45
C ASN A 31 -1.07 62.99 49.59
N LEU A 32 -1.39 61.91 48.89
CA LEU A 32 -2.73 61.35 48.71
C LEU A 32 -3.16 60.54 49.93
N ASN A 33 -3.29 61.20 51.09
CA ASN A 33 -3.72 60.63 52.38
C ASN A 33 -5.10 59.93 52.40
N PHE A 34 -5.81 59.92 51.27
CA PHE A 34 -7.09 59.23 51.06
C PHE A 34 -6.92 57.79 50.52
N ILE A 35 -5.77 57.48 49.91
CA ILE A 35 -5.51 56.15 49.34
C ILE A 35 -4.85 55.28 50.41
N ALA A 36 -5.55 54.23 50.85
CA ALA A 36 -5.00 53.27 51.80
C ALA A 36 -3.87 52.44 51.17
N GLY A 37 -2.81 52.19 51.93
CA GLY A 37 -1.64 51.39 51.52
C GLY A 37 -0.36 52.20 51.36
N THR A 38 0.80 51.54 51.50
CA THR A 38 2.10 52.18 51.30
C THR A 38 2.39 52.35 49.80
N ASN A 39 3.17 53.36 49.43
CA ASN A 39 3.61 53.57 48.05
C ASN A 39 4.32 52.32 47.47
N GLU A 40 5.06 51.61 48.31
CA GLU A 40 5.72 50.34 47.97
C GLU A 40 4.70 49.23 47.63
N ALA A 41 3.58 49.16 48.35
CA ALA A 41 2.51 48.20 48.09
C ALA A 41 1.81 48.46 46.74
N TRP A 42 1.55 49.73 46.41
CA TRP A 42 0.94 50.12 45.13
C TRP A 42 1.88 49.88 43.94
N LEU A 43 3.17 50.14 44.09
CA LEU A 43 4.18 49.82 43.08
C LEU A 43 4.33 48.31 42.88
N GLY A 44 4.34 47.54 43.97
CA GLY A 44 4.36 46.07 43.92
C GLY A 44 3.12 45.48 43.24
N PHE A 45 1.94 46.04 43.50
CA PHE A 45 0.69 45.64 42.86
C PHE A 45 0.73 45.87 41.33
N LEU A 46 1.17 47.04 40.88
CA LEU A 46 1.27 47.36 39.45
C LEU A 46 2.34 46.55 38.74
N GLY A 47 3.50 46.33 39.39
CA GLY A 47 4.54 45.44 38.89
C GLY A 47 4.06 44.00 38.75
N GLY A 48 3.30 43.50 39.73
CA GLY A 48 2.68 42.17 39.69
C GLY A 48 1.66 42.02 38.57
N TYR A 49 0.77 43.02 38.39
CA TYR A 49 -0.25 43.00 37.33
C TYR A 49 0.37 43.05 35.93
N LEU A 50 1.37 43.92 35.71
CA LEU A 50 2.09 43.99 34.44
C LEU A 50 2.89 42.71 34.16
N GLY A 51 3.57 42.16 35.16
CA GLY A 51 4.27 40.88 35.06
C GLY A 51 3.34 39.73 34.67
N ALA A 52 2.13 39.69 35.26
CA ALA A 52 1.11 38.70 34.91
C ALA A 52 0.63 38.84 33.45
N ILE A 53 0.36 40.06 32.98
CA ILE A 53 -0.06 40.32 31.59
C ILE A 53 1.02 39.86 30.61
N VAL A 54 2.28 40.25 30.84
CA VAL A 54 3.41 39.86 29.99
C VAL A 54 3.56 38.34 29.97
N SER A 55 3.44 37.69 31.13
CA SER A 55 3.51 36.23 31.25
C SER A 55 2.39 35.53 30.47
N ILE A 56 1.14 36.02 30.56
CA ILE A 56 0.00 35.47 29.80
C ILE A 56 0.20 35.65 28.29
N ILE A 57 0.62 36.83 27.84
CA ILE A 57 0.88 37.08 26.41
C ILE A 57 2.01 36.18 25.90
N GLY A 58 3.10 36.04 26.67
CA GLY A 58 4.21 35.15 26.36
C GLY A 58 3.76 33.69 26.24
N ALA A 59 2.98 33.21 27.20
CA ALA A 59 2.42 31.85 27.20
C ALA A 59 1.50 31.63 25.99
N LEU A 60 0.60 32.58 25.67
CA LEU A 60 -0.28 32.50 24.51
C LEU A 60 0.49 32.48 23.19
N PHE A 61 1.57 33.27 23.08
CA PHE A 61 2.41 33.27 21.89
C PHE A 61 3.13 31.93 21.70
N LEU A 62 3.76 31.41 22.75
CA LEU A 62 4.44 30.11 22.73
C LEU A 62 3.46 28.98 22.40
N PHE A 63 2.28 28.97 23.03
CA PHE A 63 1.24 27.96 22.79
C PHE A 63 0.75 27.98 21.33
N ARG A 64 0.55 29.18 20.76
CA ARG A 64 0.16 29.31 19.35
C ARG A 64 1.23 28.79 18.40
N GLU A 65 2.50 29.07 18.67
CA GLU A 65 3.60 28.62 17.83
C GLU A 65 3.80 27.10 17.94
N GLN A 66 3.70 26.55 19.15
CA GLN A 66 3.74 25.12 19.41
C GLN A 66 2.58 24.41 18.69
N THR A 67 1.34 24.88 18.84
CA THR A 67 0.17 24.31 18.17
C THR A 67 0.32 24.28 16.64
N LYS A 68 0.94 25.30 16.04
CA LYS A 68 1.20 25.32 14.59
C LYS A 68 2.22 24.26 14.17
N LYS A 69 3.28 24.08 14.96
CA LYS A 69 4.31 23.06 14.71
C LYS A 69 3.71 21.67 14.87
N ASP A 70 2.99 21.43 15.97
CA ASP A 70 2.35 20.15 16.26
C ASP A 70 1.35 19.76 15.17
N LYS A 71 0.49 20.70 14.74
CA LYS A 71 -0.42 20.46 13.61
C LYS A 71 0.30 20.06 12.33
N LYS A 72 1.39 20.76 12.00
CA LYS A 72 2.17 20.48 10.79
C LYS A 72 2.89 19.13 10.87
N GLU A 73 3.33 18.74 12.06
CA GLU A 73 3.94 17.44 12.32
C GLU A 73 2.90 16.32 12.22
N ILE A 74 1.73 16.48 12.86
CA ILE A 74 0.60 15.56 12.76
C ILE A 74 0.15 15.39 11.30
N ASP A 75 0.03 16.47 10.54
CA ASP A 75 -0.37 16.38 9.12
C ASP A 75 0.68 15.63 8.28
N ARG A 76 1.98 15.75 8.61
CA ARG A 76 3.05 15.02 7.93
C ARG A 76 3.02 13.55 8.28
N THR A 77 2.97 13.22 9.57
CA THR A 77 2.92 11.82 10.03
C THR A 77 1.68 11.12 9.50
N LEU A 78 0.52 11.78 9.49
CA LEU A 78 -0.71 11.23 8.94
C LEU A 78 -0.63 10.99 7.42
N LYS A 79 0.01 11.90 6.67
CA LYS A 79 0.26 11.69 5.23
C LYS A 79 1.22 10.53 4.97
N GLU A 80 2.28 10.43 5.76
CA GLU A 80 3.26 9.34 5.67
C GLU A 80 2.62 8.00 6.00
N GLN A 81 1.84 7.93 7.09
CA GLN A 81 1.06 6.75 7.46
C GLN A 81 0.05 6.38 6.38
N THR A 82 -0.70 7.34 5.83
CA THR A 82 -1.67 7.08 4.75
C THR A 82 -0.98 6.51 3.52
N LYS A 83 0.17 7.07 3.13
CA LYS A 83 0.98 6.57 2.01
C LYS A 83 1.50 5.16 2.27
N LEU A 84 1.93 4.88 3.49
CA LEU A 84 2.41 3.57 3.91
C LEU A 84 1.28 2.54 3.86
N THR A 85 0.11 2.85 4.44
CA THR A 85 -1.09 2.00 4.40
C THR A 85 -1.52 1.70 2.96
N ALA A 86 -1.56 2.71 2.09
CA ALA A 86 -1.89 2.51 0.68
C ALA A 86 -0.86 1.61 -0.04
N THR A 87 0.42 1.72 0.34
CA THR A 87 1.48 0.85 -0.21
C THR A 87 1.30 -0.61 0.26
N PHE A 88 0.99 -0.84 1.54
CA PHE A 88 0.74 -2.19 2.04
C PHE A 88 -0.52 -2.82 1.42
N ALA A 89 -1.61 -2.06 1.30
CA ALA A 89 -2.82 -2.53 0.63
C ALA A 89 -2.55 -2.95 -0.83
N TYR A 90 -1.68 -2.22 -1.54
CA TYR A 90 -1.25 -2.58 -2.88
C TYR A 90 -0.44 -3.89 -2.90
N TYR A 91 0.48 -4.09 -1.96
CA TYR A 91 1.24 -5.34 -1.89
C TYR A 91 0.38 -6.54 -1.50
N GLU A 92 -0.58 -6.39 -0.59
CA GLU A 92 -1.55 -7.43 -0.23
C GLU A 92 -2.43 -7.83 -1.43
N TYR A 93 -2.84 -6.84 -2.22
CA TYR A 93 -3.54 -7.08 -3.48
C TYR A 93 -2.69 -7.95 -4.43
N LEU A 94 -1.42 -7.59 -4.66
CA LEU A 94 -0.53 -8.38 -5.51
C LEU A 94 -0.32 -9.80 -4.98
N LEU A 95 -0.15 -9.99 -3.67
CA LEU A 95 0.01 -11.32 -3.09
C LEU A 95 -1.24 -12.20 -3.28
N THR A 96 -2.43 -11.59 -3.20
CA THR A 96 -3.70 -12.27 -3.42
C THR A 96 -3.84 -12.71 -4.88
N GLU A 97 -3.49 -11.83 -5.83
CA GLU A 97 -3.47 -12.16 -7.26
C GLU A 97 -2.44 -13.25 -7.59
N ASN A 98 -1.25 -13.21 -6.98
CA ASN A 98 -0.24 -14.27 -7.12
C ASN A 98 -0.77 -15.61 -6.62
N LYS A 99 -1.46 -15.63 -5.48
CA LYS A 99 -2.07 -16.85 -4.93
C LYS A 99 -3.15 -17.41 -5.86
N LEU A 100 -4.08 -16.56 -6.30
CA LEU A 100 -5.12 -16.94 -7.24
C LEU A 100 -4.51 -17.54 -8.53
N LEU A 101 -3.45 -16.94 -9.05
CA LEU A 101 -2.79 -17.43 -10.25
C LEU A 101 -2.10 -18.79 -10.02
N GLN A 102 -1.49 -19.00 -8.84
CA GLN A 102 -0.93 -20.30 -8.48
C GLN A 102 -2.00 -21.39 -8.42
N ASP A 103 -3.16 -21.09 -7.82
CA ASP A 103 -4.29 -22.02 -7.72
C ASP A 103 -4.80 -22.41 -9.11
N ILE A 104 -5.00 -21.43 -10.01
CA ILE A 104 -5.42 -21.69 -11.39
C ILE A 104 -4.37 -22.51 -12.16
N ILE A 105 -3.08 -22.21 -12.00
CA ILE A 105 -2.01 -22.98 -12.66
C ILE A 105 -1.98 -24.43 -12.14
N GLN A 106 -2.26 -24.65 -10.85
CA GLN A 106 -2.37 -25.98 -10.27
C GLN A 106 -3.60 -26.74 -10.79
N GLU A 107 -4.73 -26.07 -10.96
CA GLU A 107 -5.91 -26.63 -11.63
C GLU A 107 -5.59 -27.04 -13.06
N ILE A 108 -4.95 -26.17 -13.86
CA ILE A 108 -4.51 -26.51 -15.23
C ILE A 108 -3.58 -27.72 -15.22
N ALA A 109 -2.61 -27.79 -14.31
CA ALA A 109 -1.71 -28.94 -14.23
C ALA A 109 -2.48 -30.26 -13.99
N THR A 110 -3.50 -30.20 -13.14
CA THR A 110 -4.35 -31.33 -12.77
C THR A 110 -5.24 -31.75 -13.94
N ASP A 111 -5.92 -30.78 -14.57
CA ASP A 111 -6.77 -31.01 -15.73
C ASP A 111 -5.97 -31.55 -16.92
N MET A 112 -4.76 -31.03 -17.15
CA MET A 112 -3.86 -31.54 -18.20
C MET A 112 -3.42 -32.98 -17.93
N PHE A 113 -3.20 -33.35 -16.67
CA PHE A 113 -2.90 -34.74 -16.31
C PHE A 113 -4.09 -35.67 -16.52
N GLN A 114 -5.30 -35.26 -16.13
CA GLN A 114 -6.52 -36.05 -16.37
C GLN A 114 -6.81 -36.20 -17.87
N TYR A 115 -6.66 -35.11 -18.62
CA TYR A 115 -6.79 -35.13 -20.07
C TYR A 115 -5.77 -36.09 -20.73
N TYR A 116 -4.51 -36.03 -20.28
CA TYR A 116 -3.46 -36.94 -20.72
C TYR A 116 -3.83 -38.41 -20.46
N LYS A 117 -4.28 -38.72 -19.23
CA LYS A 117 -4.66 -40.07 -18.82
C LYS A 117 -5.78 -40.65 -19.70
N LEU A 118 -6.86 -39.89 -19.89
CA LEU A 118 -7.99 -40.30 -20.72
C LEU A 118 -7.58 -40.53 -22.19
N ALA A 119 -6.71 -39.67 -22.72
CA ALA A 119 -6.23 -39.83 -24.08
C ALA A 119 -5.40 -41.10 -24.24
N ILE A 120 -4.50 -41.43 -23.31
CA ILE A 120 -3.77 -42.71 -23.31
C ILE A 120 -4.73 -43.92 -23.22
N GLU A 121 -5.76 -43.84 -22.37
CA GLU A 121 -6.76 -44.91 -22.27
C GLU A 121 -7.52 -45.14 -23.60
N ILE A 122 -7.87 -44.07 -24.31
CA ILE A 122 -8.51 -44.14 -25.63
C ILE A 122 -7.55 -44.71 -26.69
N LEU A 123 -6.26 -44.38 -26.62
CA LEU A 123 -5.25 -44.92 -27.52
C LEU A 123 -5.07 -46.44 -27.33
N ASN A 124 -5.11 -46.91 -26.09
CA ASN A 124 -4.86 -48.31 -25.75
C ASN A 124 -6.09 -49.22 -25.95
N ASP A 125 -7.31 -48.70 -25.83
CA ASP A 125 -8.55 -49.45 -26.09
C ASP A 125 -9.52 -48.64 -26.96
N PRO A 126 -9.34 -48.67 -28.30
CA PRO A 126 -10.23 -47.97 -29.23
C PRO A 126 -11.60 -48.64 -29.39
N SER A 127 -11.82 -49.83 -28.80
CA SER A 127 -13.02 -50.66 -29.00
C SER A 127 -14.12 -50.43 -27.97
N THR A 128 -13.82 -49.80 -26.83
CA THR A 128 -14.82 -49.46 -25.80
C THR A 128 -15.77 -48.34 -26.26
N PRO A 129 -17.05 -48.33 -25.81
CA PRO A 129 -18.01 -47.28 -26.16
C PRO A 129 -17.47 -45.89 -25.80
N ASN A 130 -17.11 -45.13 -26.83
CA ASN A 130 -16.27 -43.95 -26.72
C ASN A 130 -17.05 -42.70 -26.23
N THR A 131 -18.35 -42.82 -25.95
CA THR A 131 -19.25 -41.70 -25.65
C THR A 131 -18.97 -41.07 -24.29
N GLU A 132 -18.78 -41.87 -23.24
CA GLU A 132 -18.55 -41.38 -21.87
C GLU A 132 -17.14 -40.78 -21.72
N ARG A 133 -16.12 -41.43 -22.29
CA ARG A 133 -14.74 -40.92 -22.29
C ARG A 133 -14.60 -39.63 -23.08
N LYS A 134 -15.23 -39.53 -24.26
CA LYS A 134 -15.28 -38.28 -25.04
C LYS A 134 -16.00 -37.17 -24.30
N SER A 135 -17.12 -37.47 -23.63
CA SER A 135 -17.83 -36.49 -22.79
C SER A 135 -16.92 -35.94 -21.69
N SER A 136 -16.20 -36.82 -20.98
CA SER A 136 -15.25 -36.44 -19.94
C SER A 136 -14.10 -35.58 -20.48
N MET A 137 -13.52 -35.94 -21.62
CA MET A 137 -12.49 -35.12 -22.28
C MET A 137 -13.01 -33.74 -22.69
N ASN A 138 -14.24 -33.66 -23.21
CA ASN A 138 -14.84 -32.38 -23.58
C ASN A 138 -15.08 -31.49 -22.36
N GLN A 139 -15.49 -32.07 -21.23
CA GLN A 139 -15.63 -31.34 -19.97
C GLN A 139 -14.28 -30.79 -19.48
N ILE A 140 -13.23 -31.61 -19.48
CA ILE A 140 -11.88 -31.18 -19.10
C ILE A 140 -11.35 -30.12 -20.06
N HIS A 141 -11.59 -30.26 -21.36
CA HIS A 141 -11.24 -29.25 -22.35
C HIS A 141 -11.91 -27.90 -22.05
N SER A 142 -13.22 -27.91 -21.75
CA SER A 142 -13.96 -26.70 -21.36
C SER A 142 -13.35 -26.04 -20.13
N ASN A 143 -13.04 -26.81 -19.09
CA ASN A 143 -12.41 -26.31 -17.86
C ASN A 143 -11.04 -25.67 -18.15
N LEU A 144 -10.22 -26.32 -18.97
CA LEU A 144 -8.92 -25.79 -19.38
C LEU A 144 -9.06 -24.46 -20.12
N ILE A 145 -9.99 -24.35 -21.07
CA ILE A 145 -10.25 -23.09 -21.79
C ILE A 145 -10.67 -21.98 -20.83
N ILE A 146 -11.56 -22.27 -19.87
CA ILE A 146 -11.98 -21.33 -18.83
C ILE A 146 -10.77 -20.87 -18.02
N ASN A 147 -9.94 -21.79 -17.55
CA ASN A 147 -8.78 -21.48 -16.72
C ASN A 147 -7.69 -20.73 -17.50
N PHE A 148 -7.47 -21.03 -18.77
CA PHE A 148 -6.61 -20.23 -19.65
C PHE A 148 -7.11 -18.79 -19.80
N ASN A 149 -8.42 -18.59 -19.96
CA ASN A 149 -9.01 -17.25 -20.04
C ASN A 149 -8.85 -16.48 -18.72
N LYS A 150 -8.99 -17.14 -17.57
CA LYS A 150 -8.70 -16.52 -16.25
C LYS A 150 -7.24 -16.09 -16.14
N ILE A 151 -6.28 -16.95 -16.52
CA ILE A 151 -4.86 -16.57 -16.54
C ILE A 151 -4.63 -15.38 -17.46
N LYS A 152 -5.21 -15.36 -18.66
CA LYS A 152 -5.08 -14.25 -19.60
C LYS A 152 -5.57 -12.94 -18.98
N ALA A 153 -6.74 -12.96 -18.34
CA ALA A 153 -7.31 -11.78 -17.68
C ALA A 153 -6.37 -11.24 -16.60
N ILE A 154 -5.95 -12.10 -15.66
CA ILE A 154 -5.05 -11.72 -14.55
C ILE A 154 -3.70 -11.23 -15.09
N THR A 155 -3.09 -11.99 -15.99
CA THR A 155 -1.75 -11.68 -16.52
C THR A 155 -1.72 -10.43 -17.40
N SER A 156 -2.83 -10.07 -18.06
CA SER A 156 -2.91 -8.83 -18.86
C SER A 156 -2.99 -7.55 -18.02
N VAL A 157 -3.52 -7.66 -16.80
CA VAL A 157 -3.76 -6.50 -15.90
C VAL A 157 -2.64 -6.34 -14.90
N VAL A 158 -2.24 -7.45 -14.25
CA VAL A 158 -1.35 -7.43 -13.09
C VAL A 158 0.10 -7.65 -13.47
N TYR A 159 0.36 -8.44 -14.53
CA TYR A 159 1.71 -8.89 -14.86
C TYR A 159 2.23 -8.31 -16.17
N GLY A 160 3.53 -8.02 -16.20
CA GLY A 160 4.19 -7.57 -17.42
C GLY A 160 4.31 -8.69 -18.49
N LYS A 161 4.89 -8.31 -19.64
CA LYS A 161 5.07 -9.14 -20.84
C LYS A 161 5.51 -10.59 -20.56
N ARG A 162 6.44 -10.80 -19.63
CA ARG A 162 7.03 -12.14 -19.37
C ARG A 162 6.05 -13.19 -18.82
N MET A 163 5.05 -12.83 -18.00
CA MET A 163 4.09 -13.85 -17.50
C MET A 163 3.05 -14.17 -18.57
N ASN A 164 2.62 -13.14 -19.29
CA ASN A 164 1.78 -13.28 -20.46
C ASN A 164 2.43 -14.17 -21.55
N ASP A 165 3.73 -14.01 -21.81
CA ASP A 165 4.47 -14.85 -22.76
C ASP A 165 4.45 -16.34 -22.37
N LEU A 166 4.61 -16.66 -21.08
CA LEU A 166 4.54 -18.04 -20.58
C LEU A 166 3.13 -18.60 -20.70
N HIS A 167 2.11 -17.80 -20.39
CA HIS A 167 0.71 -18.18 -20.60
C HIS A 167 0.41 -18.45 -22.07
N CYS A 168 0.80 -17.55 -22.98
CA CYS A 168 0.62 -17.73 -24.42
C CYS A 168 1.32 -18.99 -24.92
N LEU A 169 2.54 -19.26 -24.45
CA LEU A 169 3.28 -20.47 -24.78
C LEU A 169 2.57 -21.74 -24.28
N LEU A 170 2.09 -21.74 -23.04
CA LEU A 170 1.35 -22.86 -22.45
C LEU A 170 0.07 -23.14 -23.24
N PHE A 171 -0.70 -22.09 -23.54
CA PHE A 171 -1.93 -22.18 -24.30
C PHE A 171 -1.67 -22.68 -25.73
N ALA A 172 -0.63 -22.19 -26.40
CA ALA A 172 -0.26 -22.65 -27.74
C ALA A 172 0.13 -24.14 -27.75
N CYS A 173 0.92 -24.59 -26.78
CA CYS A 173 1.27 -26.01 -26.66
C CYS A 173 0.03 -26.88 -26.43
N TYR A 174 -0.90 -26.41 -25.59
CA TYR A 174 -2.16 -27.09 -25.37
C TYR A 174 -3.02 -27.19 -26.64
N GLN A 175 -3.19 -26.09 -27.38
CA GLN A 175 -3.95 -26.08 -28.62
C GLN A 175 -3.35 -26.99 -29.68
N GLU A 176 -2.02 -26.99 -29.82
CA GLU A 176 -1.31 -27.91 -30.73
C GLU A 176 -1.56 -29.38 -30.34
N TRP A 177 -1.55 -29.67 -29.04
CA TRP A 177 -1.79 -31.01 -28.50
C TRP A 177 -3.22 -31.49 -28.74
N VAL A 178 -4.23 -30.64 -28.49
CA VAL A 178 -5.65 -30.94 -28.79
C VAL A 178 -5.84 -31.18 -30.30
N LYS A 179 -5.23 -30.35 -31.15
CA LYS A 179 -5.31 -30.50 -32.60
C LYS A 179 -4.77 -31.85 -33.08
N LYS A 180 -3.65 -32.31 -32.53
CA LYS A 180 -3.08 -33.64 -32.85
C LYS A 180 -4.05 -34.78 -32.52
N LEU A 181 -4.88 -34.64 -31.48
CA LEU A 181 -5.90 -35.62 -31.14
C LEU A 181 -7.13 -35.57 -32.05
N THR A 182 -7.50 -34.40 -32.54
CA THR A 182 -8.71 -34.22 -33.38
C THR A 182 -8.47 -34.52 -34.85
N ASP A 183 -7.26 -34.32 -35.36
CA ASP A 183 -6.92 -34.45 -36.80
C ASP A 183 -6.86 -35.92 -37.29
N GLY A 184 -7.28 -36.89 -36.47
CA GLY A 184 -7.38 -38.31 -36.85
C GLY A 184 -6.05 -39.06 -37.00
N LYS A 185 -4.91 -38.35 -36.94
CA LYS A 185 -3.58 -38.95 -36.78
C LYS A 185 -3.39 -39.31 -35.32
N ILE A 186 -3.65 -40.57 -34.98
CA ILE A 186 -3.38 -41.15 -33.66
C ILE A 186 -1.90 -40.90 -33.32
N PRO A 187 -1.58 -39.98 -32.37
CA PRO A 187 -0.20 -39.73 -31.99
C PRO A 187 0.39 -40.98 -31.36
N THR A 188 1.68 -41.22 -31.56
CA THR A 188 2.38 -42.24 -30.79
C THR A 188 2.40 -41.86 -29.31
N GLU A 189 2.44 -42.86 -28.41
CA GLU A 189 2.57 -42.62 -26.98
C GLU A 189 3.80 -41.75 -26.64
N ASN A 190 4.88 -41.88 -27.41
CA ASN A 190 6.09 -41.09 -27.22
C ASN A 190 5.90 -39.60 -27.59
N GLU A 191 5.20 -39.31 -28.69
CA GLU A 191 4.81 -37.94 -29.05
C GLU A 191 3.89 -37.34 -27.97
N PHE A 192 2.96 -38.14 -27.46
CA PHE A 192 2.02 -37.74 -26.42
C PHE A 192 2.71 -37.39 -25.10
N ASN A 193 3.64 -38.26 -24.67
CA ASN A 193 4.49 -38.03 -23.51
C ASN A 193 5.37 -36.79 -23.66
N THR A 194 5.88 -36.53 -24.86
CA THR A 194 6.77 -35.39 -25.13
C THR A 194 6.03 -34.07 -24.96
N GLU A 195 4.82 -33.94 -25.48
CA GLU A 195 4.01 -32.72 -25.32
C GLU A 195 3.57 -32.52 -23.87
N TYR A 196 3.11 -33.58 -23.20
CA TYR A 196 2.75 -33.51 -21.78
C TYR A 196 3.94 -33.01 -20.92
N LYS A 197 5.13 -33.57 -21.12
CA LYS A 197 6.35 -33.11 -20.43
C LYS A 197 6.67 -31.64 -20.73
N ARG A 198 6.46 -31.18 -21.97
CA ARG A 198 6.67 -29.78 -22.37
C ARG A 198 5.70 -28.85 -21.65
N ILE A 199 4.42 -29.19 -21.60
CA ILE A 199 3.38 -28.46 -20.87
C ILE A 199 3.76 -28.36 -19.38
N ILE A 200 4.04 -29.50 -18.73
CA ILE A 200 4.37 -29.52 -17.29
C ILE A 200 5.61 -28.67 -16.99
N ARG A 201 6.62 -28.67 -17.87
CA ARG A 201 7.79 -27.80 -17.73
C ARG A 201 7.42 -26.32 -17.75
N ILE A 202 6.54 -25.91 -18.66
CA ILE A 202 6.08 -24.51 -18.75
C ILE A 202 5.27 -24.14 -17.51
N THR A 203 4.33 -24.99 -17.10
CA THR A 203 3.52 -24.83 -15.87
C THR A 203 4.41 -24.65 -14.64
N ASN A 204 5.42 -25.51 -14.45
CA ASN A 204 6.35 -25.40 -13.32
C ASN A 204 7.17 -24.10 -13.38
N LYS A 205 7.61 -23.68 -14.57
CA LYS A 205 8.31 -22.41 -14.74
C LYS A 205 7.44 -21.21 -14.36
N MET A 206 6.15 -21.24 -14.67
CA MET A 206 5.20 -20.21 -14.23
C MET A 206 5.05 -20.20 -12.71
N ARG A 207 4.90 -21.37 -12.07
CA ARG A 207 4.81 -21.50 -10.60
C ARG A 207 6.04 -20.95 -9.90
N THR A 208 7.24 -21.36 -10.32
CA THR A 208 8.50 -20.87 -9.73
C THR A 208 8.62 -19.36 -9.86
N LYS A 209 8.24 -18.80 -11.02
CA LYS A 209 8.27 -17.36 -11.22
C LYS A 209 7.32 -16.62 -10.29
N LEU A 210 6.11 -17.13 -10.10
CA LEU A 210 5.14 -16.55 -9.15
C LEU A 210 5.63 -16.59 -7.71
N VAL A 211 6.23 -17.70 -7.29
CA VAL A 211 6.82 -17.82 -5.95
C VAL A 211 7.91 -16.77 -5.75
N ASN A 212 8.79 -16.59 -6.73
CA ASN A 212 9.85 -15.59 -6.66
C ASN A 212 9.30 -14.16 -6.64
N GLU A 213 8.26 -13.86 -7.42
CA GLU A 213 7.58 -12.55 -7.41
C GLU A 213 6.89 -12.30 -6.05
N SER A 214 6.24 -13.31 -5.46
CA SER A 214 5.67 -13.22 -4.11
C SER A 214 6.74 -12.97 -3.05
N LEU A 215 7.89 -13.64 -3.14
CA LEU A 215 8.99 -13.44 -2.20
C LEU A 215 9.56 -12.02 -2.29
N ASP A 216 9.77 -11.51 -3.49
CA ASP A 216 10.22 -10.12 -3.73
C ASP A 216 9.24 -9.09 -3.14
N ILE A 217 7.92 -9.31 -3.29
CA ILE A 217 6.90 -8.46 -2.67
C ILE A 217 7.02 -8.48 -1.15
N VAL A 218 7.13 -9.66 -0.53
CA VAL A 218 7.28 -9.79 0.93
C VAL A 218 8.55 -9.11 1.43
N THR A 219 9.67 -9.24 0.70
CA THR A 219 10.92 -8.54 1.04
C THR A 219 10.74 -7.03 1.01
N LYS A 220 10.10 -6.49 -0.05
CA LYS A 220 9.81 -5.05 -0.17
C LYS A 220 8.81 -4.54 0.87
N MET A 221 7.89 -5.39 1.33
CA MET A 221 7.00 -5.07 2.45
C MET A 221 7.83 -4.91 3.73
N LYS A 222 8.72 -5.87 4.01
CA LYS A 222 9.58 -5.85 5.20
C LYS A 222 10.51 -4.63 5.23
N GLU A 223 11.15 -4.30 4.12
CA GLU A 223 12.01 -3.11 3.97
C GLU A 223 11.29 -1.78 4.24
N LYS A 224 9.96 -1.74 4.16
CA LYS A 224 9.15 -0.55 4.49
C LYS A 224 8.62 -0.55 5.92
N MET A 225 8.75 -1.67 6.64
CA MET A 225 8.39 -1.79 8.05
C MET A 225 9.58 -1.48 8.96
N ASP A 226 10.78 -1.85 8.52
CA ASP A 226 12.06 -1.58 9.19
C ASP A 226 12.53 -0.13 8.98
#